data_AF-A0A9P0TDL3-F1
#
_entry.id   AF-A0A9P0TDL3-F1
#
_cell.length_a   1.000
_cell.length_b   1.000
_cell.length_c   1.000
_cell.angle_alpha   90.00
_cell.angle_beta   90.00
_cell.angle_gamma   90.00
#
_symmetry.space_group_name_H-M   'P 1'
#
loop_
_entity.id
_entity.type
_entity.pdbx_description
1 polymer ?
#
loop_
_entity_poly.entity_id
_entity_poly.type
_entity_poly.pdbx_seq_one_letter_code
_entity_poly.pdbx_strand_id
1 'polypeptide(L)'
;MVCYYNASHWLTPLKELANKHPTAKQDLKNVLSSESSLKSISEDLLQLTCRRRAEIIEQIRNDFLPKNGYQASLMSAIPPSNSHIFYETQLLDLMKERS
;
A
#
# COMPACT_ATOMS: atom_id res chain seq x y z
N MET A 1 1.70 -4.21 5.71
CA MET A 1 2.11 -3.44 4.51
C MET A 1 1.18 -2.26 4.37
N VAL A 2 1.67 -1.02 4.50
CA VAL A 2 0.84 0.19 4.40
C VAL A 2 0.89 0.67 2.96
N CYS A 3 -0.26 0.71 2.28
CA CYS A 3 -0.36 1.40 1.02
C CYS A 3 -0.38 2.90 1.29
N TYR A 4 0.71 3.58 0.99
CA TYR A 4 0.74 5.03 1.03
C TYR A 4 0.13 5.58 -0.26
N TYR A 5 -1.05 6.19 -0.15
CA TYR A 5 -1.60 7.03 -1.19
C TYR A 5 -1.16 8.47 -0.93
N ASN A 6 -0.36 9.04 -1.83
CA ASN A 6 0.04 10.44 -1.73
C ASN A 6 -0.99 11.33 -2.46
N ALA A 7 -2.00 11.79 -1.73
CA ALA A 7 -3.07 12.64 -2.27
C ALA A 7 -2.62 14.06 -2.66
N SER A 8 -1.40 14.48 -2.28
CA SER A 8 -0.96 15.88 -2.39
C SER A 8 -0.93 16.41 -3.82
N HIS A 9 -0.73 15.54 -4.82
CA HIS A 9 -0.69 15.94 -6.23
C HIS A 9 -2.05 16.42 -6.78
N TRP A 10 -3.17 15.99 -6.20
CA TRP A 10 -4.51 16.33 -6.69
C TRP A 10 -5.09 17.61 -6.08
N LEU A 11 -4.51 18.08 -4.98
CA LEU A 11 -5.01 19.25 -4.25
C LEU A 11 -4.86 20.55 -5.05
N THR A 12 -3.80 20.70 -5.84
CA THR A 12 -3.55 21.92 -6.61
C THR A 12 -4.53 22.08 -7.77
N PRO A 13 -4.74 21.06 -8.65
CA PRO A 13 -5.74 21.15 -9.71
C PRO A 13 -7.18 21.34 -9.20
N LEU A 14 -7.53 20.71 -8.07
CA LEU A 14 -8.88 20.86 -7.47
C LEU A 14 -9.13 22.27 -6.96
N LYS A 15 -8.11 22.92 -6.37
CA LYS A 15 -8.21 24.32 -5.95
C LYS A 15 -8.38 25.25 -7.15
N GLU A 16 -7.64 25.02 -8.23
CA GLU A 16 -7.78 25.80 -9.46
C GLU A 16 -9.16 25.64 -10.08
N LEU A 17 -9.70 24.42 -10.12
CA LEU A 17 -11.05 24.12 -10.62
C LEU A 17 -12.12 24.85 -9.81
N ALA A 18 -12.03 24.81 -8.47
CA ALA A 18 -12.95 25.49 -7.58
C ALA A 18 -12.91 27.02 -7.70
N ASN A 19 -11.76 27.59 -8.07
CA ASN A 19 -11.62 29.01 -8.32
C ASN A 19 -12.18 29.42 -9.70
N LYS A 20 -12.03 28.57 -10.72
CA LYS A 20 -12.58 28.79 -12.07
C LYS A 20 -14.10 28.66 -12.12
N HIS A 21 -14.69 27.81 -11.28
CA HIS A 21 -16.13 27.54 -11.26
C HIS A 21 -16.73 27.79 -9.85
N PRO A 22 -16.94 29.05 -9.46
CA PRO A 22 -17.40 29.40 -8.12
C PRO A 22 -18.81 28.87 -7.80
N THR A 23 -19.66 28.68 -8.81
CA THR A 23 -20.99 28.07 -8.67
C THR A 23 -20.93 26.60 -8.25
N ALA A 24 -19.90 25.87 -8.68
CA ALA A 24 -19.69 24.45 -8.34
C ALA A 24 -18.86 24.25 -7.07
N LYS A 25 -18.34 25.34 -6.47
CA LYS A 25 -17.40 25.28 -5.33
C LYS A 25 -18.00 24.57 -4.12
N GLN A 26 -19.29 24.79 -3.85
CA GLN A 26 -19.96 24.14 -2.72
C GLN A 26 -20.16 22.66 -2.96
N ASP A 27 -20.56 22.26 -4.17
CA ASP A 27 -20.71 20.85 -4.55
C ASP A 27 -19.38 20.11 -4.49
N LEU A 28 -18.30 20.73 -4.99
CA LEU A 28 -16.94 20.20 -4.89
C LEU A 28 -16.52 19.98 -3.43
N LYS A 29 -16.82 20.94 -2.52
CA LYS A 29 -16.56 20.76 -1.09
C LYS A 29 -17.35 19.59 -0.51
N ASN A 30 -18.62 19.44 -0.87
CA ASN A 30 -19.47 18.36 -0.38
C ASN A 30 -18.95 17.00 -0.85
N VAL A 31 -18.57 16.89 -2.13
CA VAL A 31 -17.99 15.66 -2.72
C VAL A 31 -16.63 15.30 -2.13
N LEU A 32 -15.82 16.28 -1.73
CA LEU A 32 -14.51 16.06 -1.10
C LEU A 32 -14.58 15.99 0.44
N SER A 33 -15.77 16.11 1.02
CA SER A 33 -15.95 16.06 2.47
C SER A 33 -15.66 14.67 3.01
N SER A 34 -15.34 14.60 4.31
CA SER A 34 -15.04 13.34 5.00
C SER A 34 -16.23 12.38 5.11
N GLU A 35 -17.44 12.85 4.82
CA GLU A 35 -18.68 12.08 4.85
C GLU A 35 -19.23 11.79 3.45
N SER A 36 -18.44 12.08 2.40
CA SER A 36 -18.89 11.85 1.03
C SER A 36 -18.82 10.38 0.65
N SER A 37 -19.74 9.98 -0.24
CA SER A 37 -19.70 8.66 -0.88
C SER A 37 -18.40 8.44 -1.67
N LEU A 38 -17.83 9.50 -2.26
CA LEU A 38 -16.56 9.44 -2.98
C LEU A 38 -15.42 8.97 -2.07
N LYS A 39 -15.34 9.48 -0.85
CA LYS A 39 -14.33 9.04 0.12
C LYS A 39 -14.51 7.56 0.46
N SER A 40 -15.72 7.15 0.80
CA SER A 40 -16.02 5.74 1.12
C SER A 40 -15.62 4.81 -0.02
N ILE A 41 -16.03 5.12 -1.25
CA ILE A 41 -15.69 4.32 -2.44
C ILE A 41 -14.17 4.28 -2.67
N SER A 42 -13.48 5.40 -2.44
CA SER A 42 -12.03 5.49 -2.62
C SER A 42 -11.29 4.67 -1.55
N GLU A 43 -11.77 4.68 -0.31
CA GLU A 43 -11.24 3.87 0.80
C GLU A 43 -11.46 2.38 0.53
N ASP A 44 -12.65 1.98 0.06
CA ASP A 44 -12.97 0.60 -0.31
C ASP A 44 -12.06 0.10 -1.45
N LEU A 45 -11.88 0.93 -2.48
CA LEU A 45 -10.99 0.61 -3.61
C LEU A 45 -9.53 0.48 -3.17
N LEU A 46 -9.07 1.39 -2.30
CA LEU A 46 -7.73 1.33 -1.73
C LEU A 46 -7.56 0.04 -0.93
N GLN A 47 -8.50 -0.27 -0.04
CA GLN A 47 -8.47 -1.49 0.77
C GLN A 47 -8.46 -2.75 -0.09
N LEU A 48 -9.31 -2.84 -1.12
CA LEU A 48 -9.35 -3.94 -2.06
C LEU A 48 -7.99 -4.14 -2.75
N THR A 49 -7.42 -3.05 -3.27
CA THR A 49 -6.13 -3.08 -3.98
C THR A 49 -5.00 -3.51 -3.04
N CYS A 50 -4.99 -2.98 -1.82
CA CYS A 50 -3.98 -3.31 -0.82
C CYS A 50 -4.07 -4.76 -0.36
N ARG A 51 -5.28 -5.26 -0.14
CA ARG A 51 -5.51 -6.66 0.19
C ARG A 51 -5.01 -7.56 -0.93
N ARG A 52 -5.37 -7.26 -2.18
CA ARG A 52 -4.94 -8.07 -3.33
C ARG A 52 -3.42 -8.08 -3.48
N ARG A 53 -2.77 -6.94 -3.29
CA ARG A 53 -1.31 -6.84 -3.31
C ARG A 53 -0.68 -7.67 -2.18
N ALA A 54 -1.24 -7.61 -0.97
CA ALA A 54 -0.76 -8.39 0.16
C ALA A 54 -0.86 -9.91 -0.11
N GLU A 55 -1.99 -10.37 -0.65
CA GLU A 55 -2.21 -11.77 -1.04
C GLU A 55 -1.17 -12.24 -2.06
N ILE A 56 -0.89 -11.45 -3.10
CA ILE A 56 0.09 -11.79 -4.13
C ILE A 56 1.50 -11.89 -3.52
N ILE A 57 1.88 -10.93 -2.69
CA ILE A 57 3.19 -10.94 -2.02
C ILE A 57 3.31 -12.15 -1.11
N GLU A 58 2.28 -12.49 -0.34
CA GLU A 58 2.27 -13.67 0.51
C GLU A 58 2.42 -14.97 -0.30
N GLN A 59 1.69 -15.10 -1.40
CA GLN A 59 1.81 -16.25 -2.32
C GLN A 59 3.25 -16.39 -2.83
N ILE A 60 3.82 -15.30 -3.38
CA ILE A 60 5.19 -15.32 -3.89
C ILE A 60 6.18 -15.66 -2.77
N ARG A 61 6.01 -15.10 -1.58
CA ARG A 61 6.88 -15.40 -0.43
C ARG A 61 6.87 -16.88 -0.09
N ASN A 62 5.69 -17.50 -0.06
CA ASN A 62 5.54 -18.92 0.24
C ASN A 62 6.27 -19.80 -0.78
N ASP A 63 6.27 -19.43 -2.06
CA ASP A 63 6.98 -20.14 -3.12
C ASP A 63 8.52 -20.08 -2.95
N PHE A 64 9.05 -19.03 -2.31
CA PHE A 64 10.48 -18.85 -2.05
C PHE A 64 10.94 -19.42 -0.69
N LEU A 65 10.04 -19.95 0.13
CA LEU A 65 10.44 -20.53 1.42
C LEU A 65 11.19 -21.85 1.23
N PRO A 66 12.24 -22.12 2.02
CA PRO A 66 12.96 -23.38 1.98
C PRO A 66 12.10 -24.52 2.52
N LYS A 67 12.34 -25.76 2.05
CA LYS A 67 11.62 -26.96 2.52
C LYS A 67 11.85 -27.27 4.01
N ASN A 68 12.97 -26.80 4.57
CA ASN A 68 13.27 -26.96 5.99
C ASN A 68 12.38 -26.04 6.82
N GLY A 69 11.52 -26.62 7.67
CA GLY A 69 10.53 -25.88 8.46
C GLY A 69 11.13 -24.83 9.42
N TYR A 70 12.30 -25.10 10.02
CA TYR A 70 12.99 -24.12 10.86
C TYR A 70 13.46 -22.92 10.04
N GLN A 71 14.06 -23.18 8.88
CA GLN A 71 14.54 -22.12 7.98
C GLN A 71 13.38 -21.32 7.37
N ALA A 72 12.26 -21.99 7.07
CA ALA A 72 11.04 -21.36 6.58
C ALA A 72 10.46 -20.40 7.63
N SER A 73 10.43 -20.82 8.90
CA SER A 73 9.96 -19.97 10.00
C SER A 73 10.82 -18.72 10.20
N LEU A 74 12.15 -18.83 10.01
CA LEU A 74 13.01 -17.67 10.14
C LEU A 74 12.85 -16.69 8.95
N MET A 75 12.73 -17.22 7.73
CA MET A 75 12.53 -16.39 6.54
C MET A 75 11.13 -15.76 6.49
N SER A 76 10.10 -16.44 7.00
CA SER A 76 8.73 -15.91 7.02
C SER A 76 8.59 -14.68 7.93
N ALA A 77 9.45 -14.56 8.94
CA ALA A 77 9.49 -13.41 9.86
C ALA A 77 10.05 -12.12 9.22
N ILE A 78 10.84 -12.23 8.14
CA ILE A 78 11.42 -11.07 7.46
C ILE A 78 10.32 -10.37 6.65
N PRO A 79 9.93 -9.12 6.92
CA PRO A 79 8.88 -8.45 6.15
C PRO A 79 9.31 -8.16 4.70
N PRO A 80 8.37 -7.93 3.77
CA PRO A 80 8.70 -7.42 2.43
C PRO A 80 9.18 -5.97 2.50
N SER A 81 10.03 -5.56 1.56
CA SER A 81 10.43 -4.16 1.37
C SER A 81 9.52 -3.47 0.34
N ASN A 82 9.81 -2.20 0.00
CA ASN A 82 9.05 -1.47 -1.01
C ASN A 82 9.23 -2.05 -2.42
N SER A 83 10.40 -2.63 -2.71
CA SER A 83 10.78 -3.14 -4.03
C SER A 83 11.04 -4.65 -4.04
N HIS A 84 11.22 -5.29 -2.89
CA HIS A 84 11.61 -6.70 -2.80
C HIS A 84 10.67 -7.51 -1.90
N ILE A 85 10.61 -8.81 -2.18
CA ILE A 85 9.77 -9.79 -1.51
C ILE A 85 10.18 -10.02 -0.04
N PHE A 86 11.45 -9.72 0.27
CA PHE A 86 12.04 -9.72 1.61
C PHE A 86 12.84 -8.45 1.81
N TYR A 87 12.94 -7.98 3.04
CA TYR A 87 13.81 -6.87 3.42
C TYR A 87 15.28 -7.30 3.35
N GLU A 88 16.06 -6.61 2.51
CA GLU A 88 17.36 -7.12 2.05
C GLU A 88 18.37 -7.29 3.18
N THR A 89 18.43 -6.34 4.12
CA THR A 89 19.42 -6.38 5.21
C THR A 89 19.18 -7.56 6.15
N GLN A 90 17.92 -7.76 6.58
CA GLN A 90 17.54 -8.88 7.44
C GLN A 90 17.74 -10.24 6.75
N LEU A 91 17.50 -10.31 5.44
CA LEU A 91 17.78 -11.52 4.67
C LEU A 91 19.27 -11.84 4.62
N LEU A 92 20.11 -10.84 4.37
CA LEU A 92 21.56 -11.00 4.33
C LEU A 92 22.13 -11.42 5.68
N ASP A 93 21.64 -10.85 6.78
CA ASP A 93 22.08 -11.20 8.13
C ASP A 93 21.76 -12.67 8.45
N LEU A 94 20.54 -13.11 8.13
CA LEU A 94 20.11 -14.49 8.29
C LEU A 94 20.88 -15.49 7.40
N MET A 95 21.42 -15.04 6.26
CA MET A 95 22.30 -15.86 5.41
C MET A 95 23.72 -15.95 5.98
N LYS A 96 24.25 -14.88 6.56
CA LYS A 96 25.60 -14.84 7.16
C LYS A 96 25.70 -15.65 8.46
N GLU A 97 24.65 -15.69 9.27
CA GLU A 97 24.61 -16.55 10.46
C GLU A 97 24.69 -18.06 10.12
N ARG A 98 24.56 -18.42 8.84
CA ARG A 98 24.62 -19.81 8.35
C ARG A 98 25.87 -20.16 7.54
N SER A 99 26.75 -19.20 7.26
CA SER A 99 28.04 -19.43 6.57
C SER A 99 29.17 -19.63 7.58
#